data_AF-A0A2S0QXQ8-F1
#
_entry.id   AF-A0A2S0QXQ8-F1
#
_cell.length_a   1.000
_cell.length_b   1.000
_cell.length_c   1.000
_cell.angle_alpha   90.00
_cell.angle_beta   90.00
_cell.angle_gamma   90.00
#
_symmetry.space_group_name_H-M   'P 1'
#
loop_
_entity.id
_entity.type
_entity.pdbx_description
1 polymer ?
#
loop_
_entity_poly.entity_id
_entity_poly.type
_entity_poly.pdbx_seq_one_letter_code
_entity_poly.pdbx_strand_id
1 'polypeptide(L)'
;MTTTTNTTTSGSTAPITSQRLPQCNPEVEQRVLDWFSSGQLLAWIPIISQQNFPDTPPDVLAFVDQYQEELRWPIRQPQDLLNLPEGMTGWLLPIDAKDTDVACGVWDGQVYILGITDQRTGKPQTLLGGRDEGATDAANQSLV
;
A
#
# COMPACT_ATOMS: atom_id res chain seq x y z
N MET A 1 11.42 -29.06 -36.59
CA MET A 1 10.09 -29.31 -36.01
C MET A 1 10.12 -28.88 -34.55
N THR A 2 9.31 -27.85 -34.22
CA THR A 2 8.71 -27.45 -32.93
C THR A 2 9.49 -27.44 -31.60
N THR A 3 9.74 -26.22 -31.09
CA THR A 3 9.34 -25.59 -29.79
C THR A 3 9.37 -26.47 -28.51
N THR A 4 9.88 -26.03 -27.35
CA THR A 4 9.26 -24.97 -26.53
C THR A 4 10.17 -24.40 -25.44
N THR A 5 10.12 -23.06 -25.35
CA THR A 5 10.61 -22.14 -24.33
C THR A 5 9.81 -22.25 -23.02
N ASN A 6 10.47 -22.38 -21.87
CA ASN A 6 9.85 -22.04 -20.59
C ASN A 6 10.64 -20.92 -19.91
N THR A 7 10.23 -19.69 -20.19
CA THR A 7 10.55 -18.49 -19.41
C THR A 7 9.65 -18.51 -18.18
N THR A 8 10.18 -18.87 -17.02
CA THR A 8 9.46 -18.69 -15.75
C THR A 8 9.67 -17.26 -15.28
N THR A 9 8.73 -16.39 -15.65
CA THR A 9 8.52 -15.08 -15.02
C THR A 9 8.02 -15.33 -13.60
N SER A 10 8.93 -15.36 -12.62
CA SER A 10 8.55 -15.25 -11.20
C SER A 10 8.18 -13.81 -10.92
N GLY A 11 6.87 -13.51 -10.95
CA GLY A 11 6.31 -12.33 -10.33
C GLY A 11 6.59 -12.37 -8.83
N SER A 12 7.61 -11.62 -8.41
CA SER A 12 8.08 -11.54 -7.05
C SER A 12 7.13 -10.66 -6.23
N THR A 13 6.13 -11.27 -5.57
CA THR A 13 5.34 -10.62 -4.50
C THR A 13 6.25 -10.48 -3.27
N ALA A 14 6.97 -9.37 -3.18
CA ALA A 14 7.93 -9.11 -2.12
C ALA A 14 7.22 -8.70 -0.81
N PRO A 15 7.81 -9.02 0.37
CA PRO A 15 7.21 -8.70 1.67
C PRO A 15 7.23 -7.19 1.91
N ILE A 16 6.03 -6.59 2.02
CA ILE A 16 5.85 -5.20 2.44
C ILE A 16 6.09 -5.13 3.95
N THR A 17 7.15 -4.46 4.38
CA THR A 17 7.41 -4.19 5.80
C THR A 17 7.07 -2.73 6.09
N SER A 18 5.98 -2.49 6.81
CA SER A 18 5.48 -1.19 7.26
C SER A 18 6.31 -0.66 8.44
N GLN A 19 7.38 0.12 8.19
CA GLN A 19 8.06 0.79 9.31
C GLN A 19 7.20 1.95 9.83
N ARG A 20 7.13 2.13 11.15
CA ARG A 20 6.61 3.37 11.76
C ARG A 20 7.49 4.53 11.28
N LEU A 21 6.99 5.36 10.34
CA LEU A 21 7.69 6.59 9.97
C LEU A 21 7.61 7.57 11.15
N PRO A 22 8.74 8.14 11.61
CA PRO A 22 8.73 9.17 12.61
C PRO A 22 8.21 10.46 11.97
N GLN A 23 7.09 10.96 12.52
CA GLN A 23 6.37 12.18 12.13
C GLN A 23 5.65 12.11 10.78
N CYS A 24 4.34 12.38 10.83
CA CYS A 24 3.48 12.51 9.67
C CYS A 24 4.03 13.61 8.74
N ASN A 25 4.03 13.38 7.43
CA ASN A 25 4.28 14.45 6.46
C ASN A 25 3.07 15.42 6.50
N PRO A 26 3.25 16.71 6.83
CA PRO A 26 2.14 17.67 6.91
C PRO A 26 1.30 17.76 5.63
N GLU A 27 1.92 17.55 4.46
CA GLU A 27 1.20 17.54 3.18
C GLU A 27 0.25 16.34 3.07
N VAL A 28 0.66 15.19 3.60
CA VAL A 28 -0.16 13.98 3.63
C VAL A 28 -1.32 14.17 4.61
N GLU A 29 -1.07 14.74 5.78
CA GLU A 29 -2.12 15.04 6.77
C GLU A 29 -3.16 16.00 6.19
N GLN A 30 -2.72 17.10 5.57
CA GLN A 30 -3.63 18.07 4.96
C GLN A 30 -4.48 17.44 3.85
N ARG A 31 -3.88 16.61 2.99
CA ARG A 31 -4.62 15.90 1.94
C ARG A 31 -5.69 14.97 2.51
N VAL A 32 -5.41 14.28 3.62
CA VAL A 32 -6.41 13.44 4.31
C VAL A 32 -7.54 14.31 4.90
N LEU A 33 -7.21 15.45 5.49
CA LEU A 33 -8.21 16.41 6.00
C LEU A 33 -9.08 16.97 4.86
N ASP A 34 -8.50 17.24 3.70
CA ASP A 34 -9.24 17.72 2.52
C ASP A 34 -10.20 16.64 1.99
N TRP A 35 -9.77 15.37 1.98
CA TRP A 35 -10.65 14.25 1.65
C TRP A 35 -11.86 14.19 2.57
N PHE A 36 -11.67 14.29 3.89
CA PHE A 36 -12.79 14.35 4.83
C PHE A 36 -13.67 15.59 4.65
N SER A 37 -13.05 16.75 4.44
CA SER A 37 -13.76 18.04 4.28
C SER A 37 -14.59 18.08 3.00
N SER A 38 -14.20 17.31 1.98
CA SER A 38 -14.97 17.17 0.74
C SER A 38 -16.29 16.39 0.92
N GLY A 39 -16.46 15.68 2.04
CA GLY A 39 -17.60 14.80 2.30
C GLY A 39 -17.56 13.49 1.51
N GLN A 40 -16.46 13.20 0.82
CA GLN A 40 -16.27 11.95 0.10
C GLN A 40 -16.12 10.77 1.06
N LEU A 41 -16.74 9.63 0.72
CA LEU A 41 -16.52 8.38 1.44
C LEU A 41 -15.09 7.88 1.20
N LEU A 42 -14.39 7.52 2.27
CA LEU A 42 -13.07 6.90 2.16
C LEU A 42 -13.17 5.39 2.38
N ALA A 43 -12.16 4.67 1.91
CA ALA A 43 -11.91 3.28 2.21
C ALA A 43 -10.62 3.14 3.00
N TRP A 44 -10.63 2.25 3.96
CA TRP A 44 -9.43 1.67 4.56
C TRP A 44 -9.29 0.24 4.08
N ILE A 45 -8.10 -0.14 3.64
CA ILE A 45 -7.80 -1.49 3.14
C ILE A 45 -6.59 -2.01 3.91
N PRO A 46 -6.67 -3.16 4.60
CA PRO A 46 -5.53 -3.68 5.34
C PRO A 46 -4.36 -3.96 4.38
N ILE A 47 -3.14 -3.55 4.77
CA ILE A 47 -1.93 -3.95 4.03
C ILE A 47 -1.72 -5.44 4.28
N ILE A 48 -1.74 -6.26 3.23
CA ILE A 48 -1.57 -7.70 3.34
C ILE A 48 -0.07 -8.02 3.47
N SER A 49 0.39 -8.08 4.72
CA SER A 49 1.80 -8.32 5.04
C SER A 49 1.96 -9.15 6.31
N GLN A 50 3.13 -9.77 6.43
CA GLN A 50 3.50 -10.51 7.64
C GLN A 50 3.56 -9.63 8.90
N GLN A 51 3.72 -8.32 8.75
CA GLN A 51 3.72 -7.44 9.89
C GLN A 51 2.33 -7.26 10.49
N ASN A 52 1.31 -7.11 9.64
CA ASN A 52 -0.08 -7.03 10.08
C ASN A 52 -0.65 -8.40 10.46
N PHE A 53 -0.13 -9.48 9.86
CA PHE A 53 -0.64 -10.83 10.00
C PHE A 53 0.49 -11.84 10.29
N PRO A 54 1.20 -11.72 11.43
CA PRO A 54 2.44 -12.47 11.71
C PRO A 54 2.25 -13.98 11.80
N ASP A 55 1.05 -14.43 12.12
CA ASP A 55 0.72 -15.85 12.25
C ASP A 55 0.14 -16.44 10.94
N THR A 56 0.02 -15.64 9.88
CA THR A 56 -0.58 -16.08 8.60
C THR A 56 0.50 -16.53 7.63
N PRO A 57 0.41 -17.73 7.03
CA PRO A 57 1.39 -18.19 6.05
C PRO A 57 1.52 -17.25 4.81
N PRO A 58 2.73 -17.05 4.26
CA PRO A 58 2.94 -16.13 3.13
C PRO A 58 2.10 -16.42 1.87
N ASP A 59 1.84 -17.69 1.59
CA ASP A 59 1.01 -18.14 0.47
C ASP A 59 -0.46 -17.77 0.66
N VAL A 60 -0.96 -17.84 1.89
CA VAL A 60 -2.31 -17.37 2.23
C VAL A 60 -2.39 -15.85 2.08
N LEU A 61 -1.36 -15.11 2.52
CA LEU A 61 -1.29 -13.66 2.32
C LEU A 61 -1.32 -13.30 0.83
N ALA A 62 -0.50 -13.95 0.00
CA ALA A 62 -0.47 -13.72 -1.44
C ALA A 62 -1.81 -14.09 -2.14
N PHE A 63 -2.54 -15.05 -1.59
CA PHE A 63 -3.89 -15.37 -2.07
C PHE A 63 -4.89 -14.27 -1.71
N VAL A 64 -4.91 -13.81 -0.47
CA VAL A 64 -5.84 -12.78 0.01
C VAL A 64 -5.59 -11.43 -0.66
N ASP A 65 -4.34 -11.10 -0.99
CA ASP A 65 -3.95 -9.87 -1.70
C ASP A 65 -4.69 -9.70 -3.05
N GLN A 66 -5.09 -10.80 -3.69
CA GLN A 66 -5.87 -10.79 -4.94
C GLN A 66 -7.30 -10.26 -4.75
N TYR A 67 -7.79 -10.26 -3.52
CA TYR A 67 -9.14 -9.84 -3.13
C TYR A 67 -9.13 -8.50 -2.38
N GLN A 68 -8.08 -7.70 -2.54
CA GLN A 68 -7.90 -6.45 -1.80
C GLN A 68 -9.09 -5.48 -1.90
N GLU A 69 -9.79 -5.44 -3.04
CA GLU A 69 -10.99 -4.60 -3.21
C GLU A 69 -12.16 -5.04 -2.31
N GLU A 70 -12.26 -6.32 -1.98
CA GLU A 70 -13.31 -6.88 -1.13
C GLU A 70 -13.06 -6.58 0.36
N LEU A 71 -11.82 -6.22 0.72
CA LEU A 71 -11.40 -5.92 2.08
C LEU A 71 -11.60 -4.45 2.46
N ARG A 72 -12.25 -3.66 1.60
CA ARG A 72 -12.51 -2.23 1.83
C ARG A 72 -13.43 -2.02 3.03
N TRP A 73 -12.91 -1.37 4.06
CA TRP A 73 -13.66 -0.87 5.21
C TRP A 73 -14.08 0.59 4.96
N PRO A 74 -15.38 0.93 4.96
CA PRO A 74 -15.85 2.29 4.70
C PRO A 74 -15.60 3.23 5.89
N ILE A 75 -15.04 4.41 5.63
CA ILE A 75 -14.76 5.47 6.61
C ILE A 75 -15.51 6.73 6.18
N ARG A 76 -16.50 7.17 6.97
CA ARG A 76 -17.40 8.30 6.63
C ARG A 76 -16.94 9.61 7.26
N GLN A 77 -16.30 9.54 8.40
CA GLN A 77 -15.84 10.69 9.18
C GLN A 77 -14.53 10.36 9.91
N PRO A 78 -13.74 11.35 10.33
CA PRO A 78 -12.46 11.12 11.00
C PRO A 78 -12.56 10.19 12.22
N GLN A 79 -13.66 10.26 12.99
CA GLN A 79 -13.86 9.44 14.19
C GLN A 79 -13.97 7.95 13.86
N ASP A 80 -14.37 7.58 12.63
CA ASP A 80 -14.50 6.17 12.25
C ASP A 80 -13.12 5.49 12.18
N LEU A 81 -12.03 6.26 11.98
CA LEU A 81 -10.66 5.74 11.99
C LEU A 81 -10.27 5.13 13.35
N LEU A 82 -10.88 5.57 14.45
CA LEU A 82 -10.64 5.01 15.78
C LEU A 82 -11.26 3.61 15.96
N ASN A 83 -12.13 3.18 15.05
CA ASN A 83 -12.72 1.84 15.06
C ASN A 83 -11.91 0.82 14.24
N LEU A 84 -10.80 1.24 13.63
CA LEU A 84 -9.92 0.34 12.90
C LEU A 84 -9.27 -0.67 13.86
N PRO A 85 -8.84 -1.86 13.37
CA PRO A 85 -8.13 -2.82 14.20
C PRO A 85 -6.85 -2.23 14.79
N GLU A 86 -6.72 -2.30 16.12
CA GLU A 86 -5.53 -1.88 16.87
C GLU A 86 -4.29 -2.63 16.36
N GLY A 87 -3.20 -1.91 16.13
CA GLY A 87 -1.92 -2.49 15.72
C GLY A 87 -1.79 -2.75 14.21
N MET A 88 -2.85 -2.56 13.42
CA MET A 88 -2.88 -2.88 11.99
C MET A 88 -2.72 -1.64 11.12
N THR A 89 -1.86 -1.73 10.11
CA THR A 89 -1.70 -0.67 9.09
C THR A 89 -2.54 -0.97 7.86
N GLY A 90 -3.22 0.03 7.30
CA GLY A 90 -3.93 -0.13 6.03
C GLY A 90 -3.84 1.10 5.16
N TRP A 91 -4.06 0.92 3.87
CA TRP A 91 -4.14 2.00 2.90
C TRP A 91 -5.40 2.82 3.13
N LEU A 92 -5.27 4.14 3.04
CA LEU A 92 -6.37 5.09 3.14
C LEU A 92 -6.51 5.83 1.81
N LEU A 93 -7.71 5.82 1.25
CA LEU A 93 -8.00 6.47 -0.02
C LEU A 93 -9.47 6.83 -0.16
N PRO A 94 -9.82 7.81 -1.00
CA PRO A 94 -11.19 7.99 -1.44
C PRO A 94 -11.76 6.72 -2.08
N ILE A 95 -13.04 6.40 -1.85
CA ILE A 95 -13.63 5.11 -2.27
C ILE A 95 -13.49 4.85 -3.77
N ASP A 96 -13.56 5.91 -4.59
CA ASP A 96 -13.46 5.84 -6.05
C ASP A 96 -12.01 5.92 -6.56
N ALA A 97 -11.04 6.16 -5.67
CA ALA A 97 -9.63 6.17 -6.04
C ALA A 97 -9.12 4.75 -6.28
N LYS A 98 -8.23 4.63 -7.27
CA LYS A 98 -7.59 3.37 -7.66
C LYS A 98 -6.27 3.12 -6.95
N ASP A 99 -5.58 4.19 -6.54
CA ASP A 99 -4.26 4.12 -5.94
C ASP A 99 -4.12 5.16 -4.83
N THR A 100 -3.19 4.93 -3.91
CA THR A 100 -2.85 5.85 -2.83
C THR A 100 -1.44 5.58 -2.33
N ASP A 101 -0.74 6.62 -1.91
CA ASP A 101 0.52 6.58 -1.17
C ASP A 101 0.31 6.78 0.35
N VAL A 102 -0.94 6.86 0.79
CA VAL A 102 -1.32 7.12 2.18
C VAL A 102 -1.78 5.84 2.86
N ALA A 103 -1.23 5.60 4.04
CA ALA A 103 -1.69 4.58 4.95
C ALA A 103 -2.06 5.18 6.31
N CYS A 104 -2.85 4.45 7.08
CA CYS A 104 -3.09 4.76 8.48
C CYS A 104 -3.33 3.50 9.31
N GLY A 105 -3.22 3.65 10.62
CA GLY A 105 -3.56 2.63 11.61
C GLY A 105 -3.78 3.25 12.99
N VAL A 106 -4.19 2.41 13.93
CA VAL A 106 -4.48 2.83 15.32
C VAL A 106 -3.50 2.16 16.27
N TRP A 107 -2.88 2.96 17.13
CA TRP A 107 -2.01 2.51 18.21
C TRP A 107 -2.27 3.36 19.46
N ASP A 108 -2.45 2.72 20.61
CA ASP A 108 -2.76 3.33 21.90
C ASP A 108 -3.99 4.26 21.83
N GLY A 109 -5.00 3.87 21.03
CA GLY A 109 -6.20 4.66 20.80
C GLY A 109 -5.98 5.96 20.01
N GLN A 110 -4.82 6.10 19.35
CA GLN A 110 -4.49 7.24 18.50
C GLN A 110 -4.37 6.81 17.04
N VAL A 111 -4.89 7.65 16.14
CA VAL A 111 -4.75 7.46 14.69
C VAL A 111 -3.39 7.99 14.24
N TYR A 112 -2.68 7.19 13.47
CA TYR A 112 -1.45 7.61 12.81
C TYR A 112 -1.64 7.58 11.30
N ILE A 113 -1.37 8.72 10.65
CA ILE A 113 -1.33 8.83 9.19
C ILE A 113 0.13 8.71 8.74
N LEU A 114 0.37 7.87 7.74
CA LEU A 114 1.69 7.41 7.32
C LEU A 114 1.82 7.49 5.80
N GLY A 115 3.00 7.86 5.31
CA GLY A 115 3.43 7.46 3.97
C GLY A 115 4.00 6.04 4.02
N ILE A 116 3.94 5.29 2.91
CA ILE A 116 4.60 3.98 2.83
C ILE A 116 5.81 4.07 1.93
N THR A 117 6.92 3.52 2.42
CA THR A 117 8.19 3.41 1.69
C THR A 117 8.59 1.94 1.68
N ASP A 118 8.95 1.43 0.51
CA ASP A 118 9.56 0.11 0.38
C ASP A 118 10.93 0.14 1.08
N GLN A 119 11.10 -0.64 2.15
CA GLN A 119 12.32 -0.61 2.97
C GLN A 119 13.57 -1.07 2.23
N ARG A 120 13.43 -1.95 1.23
CA ARG A 120 14.56 -2.51 0.48
C ARG A 120 15.17 -1.47 -0.44
N THR A 121 14.33 -0.62 -1.04
CA THR A 121 14.70 0.36 -2.04
C THR A 121 14.74 1.78 -1.49
N GLY A 122 14.08 2.03 -0.35
CA GLY A 122 13.84 3.37 0.18
C GLY A 122 12.88 4.19 -0.69
N LYS A 123 12.21 3.59 -1.68
CA LYS A 123 11.31 4.30 -2.60
C LYS A 123 9.90 4.40 -2.03
N PRO A 124 9.17 5.51 -2.27
CA PRO A 124 7.74 5.58 -1.97
C PRO A 124 6.98 4.44 -2.64
N GLN A 125 6.03 3.85 -1.91
CA GLN A 125 5.18 2.78 -2.38
C GLN A 125 3.72 3.23 -2.33
N THR A 126 2.98 2.86 -3.37
CA THR A 126 1.53 3.04 -3.45
C THR A 126 0.81 1.70 -3.30
N LEU A 127 -0.51 1.74 -3.10
CA LEU A 127 -1.42 0.59 -3.05
C LEU A 127 -1.19 -0.38 -4.21
N LEU A 128 -1.04 0.14 -5.43
CA LEU A 128 -0.84 -0.67 -6.63
C LEU A 128 0.63 -1.04 -6.90
N GLY A 129 1.53 -0.70 -5.97
CA GLY A 129 2.97 -0.89 -6.10
C GLY A 129 3.56 0.10 -7.09
N GLY A 130 4.21 1.16 -6.57
CA GLY A 130 4.77 2.23 -7.38
C GLY A 130 5.57 1.70 -8.57
N ARG A 131 5.02 1.81 -9.77
CA ARG A 131 5.78 1.66 -11.01
C ARG A 131 6.57 2.95 -11.17
N ASP A 132 7.89 2.85 -11.19
CA ASP A 132 8.71 3.87 -11.84
C ASP A 132 8.18 4.02 -13.28
N GLU A 133 7.40 5.05 -13.59
CA GLU A 133 7.46 5.63 -14.92
C GLU A 133 8.78 6.39 -15.01
N GLY A 134 9.83 5.70 -15.44
CA GLY A 134 11.14 6.34 -15.53
C GLY A 134 12.36 5.45 -15.81
N ALA A 135 12.20 4.27 -16.41
CA ALA A 135 13.29 3.70 -17.22
C ALA A 135 13.17 4.27 -18.64
N THR A 136 13.46 5.57 -18.79
CA THR A 136 13.73 6.13 -20.11
C THR A 136 15.06 5.56 -20.56
N ASP A 137 14.95 4.53 -21.40
CA ASP A 137 15.88 4.11 -22.45
C ASP A 137 17.22 4.88 -22.48
N ALA A 138 18.16 4.49 -21.61
CA ALA A 138 19.57 4.73 -21.88
C ALA A 138 20.04 3.55 -22.71
N ALA A 139 19.83 3.69 -24.03
CA ALA A 139 20.35 2.82 -25.06
C ALA A 139 21.82 2.48 -24.79
N ASN A 140 22.05 1.30 -24.23
CA ASN A 140 23.35 0.67 -24.26
C ASN A 140 23.49 -0.04 -25.61
N GLN A 141 23.73 0.73 -26.68
CA GLN A 141 24.43 0.22 -27.84
C GLN A 141 25.88 0.62 -27.70
N SER A 142 26.65 -0.30 -27.13
CA SER A 142 28.10 -0.36 -27.30
C SER A 142 28.41 -1.32 -28.45
N LEU A 143 29.50 -1.03 -29.18
CA LEU A 143 30.13 -1.76 -30.29
C LEU A 143 29.59 -1.34 -31.67
N VAL A 144 30.37 -0.71 -32.56
CA VAL A 144 31.78 -0.97 -32.96
C VAL A 144 32.53 0.32 -33.32
#